data_AF-A0A2H0FUH8-F1
#
_entry.id   AF-A0A2H0FUH8-F1
#
_cell.length_a   1.000
_cell.length_b   1.000
_cell.length_c   1.000
_cell.angle_alpha   90.00
_cell.angle_beta   90.00
_cell.angle_gamma   90.00
#
_symmetry.space_group_name_H-M   'P 1'
#
loop_
_entity.id
_entity.type
_entity.pdbx_description
1 polymer ?
#
loop_
_entity_poly.entity_id
_entity_poly.type
_entity_poly.pdbx_seq_one_letter_code
_entity_poly.pdbx_strand_id
1 'polypeptide(L)'
;RGSTEFRILMEKANDIDDVLLSIKETIKNTSNITSDLAKITATLESGQGTIGRLLMDESTAQNIDSTFINLKEGASGLKILMEKAKSSWLLWGF
;
A
#
# COMPACT_ATOMS: atom_id res chain seq x y z
N ARG A 1 40.76 -0.55 -9.24
CA ARG A 1 39.67 -1.49 -9.58
C ARG A 1 38.75 -1.77 -8.38
N GLY A 2 39.26 -2.17 -7.21
CA GLY A 2 38.41 -2.46 -6.04
C GLY A 2 37.55 -1.30 -5.50
N SER A 3 38.03 -0.05 -5.54
CA SER A 3 37.27 1.12 -5.05
C SER A 3 36.08 1.52 -5.94
N THR A 4 36.16 1.28 -7.24
CA THR A 4 35.09 1.60 -8.20
C THR A 4 33.93 0.62 -8.06
N GLU A 5 34.23 -0.68 -7.96
CA GLU A 5 33.22 -1.72 -7.73
C GLU A 5 32.49 -1.49 -6.40
N PHE A 6 33.24 -1.17 -5.34
CA PHE A 6 32.66 -0.83 -4.04
C PHE A 6 31.72 0.38 -4.13
N ARG A 7 32.11 1.43 -4.84
CA ARG A 7 31.24 2.61 -5.04
C ARG A 7 29.95 2.27 -5.78
N ILE A 8 30.01 1.43 -6.82
CA ILE A 8 28.83 0.99 -7.59
C ILE A 8 27.87 0.16 -6.72
N LEU A 9 28.42 -0.70 -5.85
CA LEU A 9 27.61 -1.49 -4.91
C LEU A 9 26.89 -0.59 -3.90
N MET A 10 27.57 0.42 -3.37
CA MET A 10 26.98 1.39 -2.43
C MET A 10 25.91 2.26 -3.09
N GLU A 11 26.11 2.66 -4.35
CA GLU A 11 25.13 3.42 -5.14
C GLU A 11 23.84 2.60 -5.35
N LYS A 12 23.97 1.32 -5.73
CA LYS A 12 22.83 0.41 -5.86
C LYS A 12 22.09 0.16 -4.55
N ALA A 13 22.80 0.11 -3.42
CA ALA A 13 22.19 -0.03 -2.11
C ALA A 13 21.34 1.21 -1.75
N ASN A 14 21.83 2.41 -2.07
CA ASN A 14 21.09 3.64 -1.85
C ASN A 14 19.82 3.74 -2.70
N ASP A 15 19.89 3.36 -3.99
CA ASP A 15 18.69 3.32 -4.86
C ASP A 15 17.61 2.37 -4.31
N ILE A 16 18.02 1.25 -3.70
CA ILE A 16 17.10 0.29 -3.08
C ILE A 16 16.44 0.90 -1.83
N ASP A 17 17.19 1.64 -1.01
CA ASP A 17 16.64 2.33 0.15
C ASP A 17 15.56 3.34 -0.26
N ASP A 18 15.78 4.11 -1.32
CA ASP A 18 14.82 5.07 -1.84
C ASP A 18 13.54 4.39 -2.36
N VAL A 19 13.68 3.24 -3.02
CA VAL A 19 12.53 2.41 -3.45
C VAL A 19 11.76 1.86 -2.24
N LEU A 20 12.45 1.36 -1.22
CA LEU A 20 11.83 0.84 0.01
C LEU A 20 11.08 1.94 0.77
N LEU A 21 11.64 3.15 0.85
CA LEU A 21 10.99 4.32 1.43
C LEU A 21 9.71 4.68 0.67
N SER A 22 9.78 4.72 -0.67
CA SER A 22 8.62 5.01 -1.53
C SER A 22 7.51 3.97 -1.39
N ILE A 23 7.87 2.68 -1.29
CA ILE A 23 6.91 1.59 -1.05
C ILE A 23 6.26 1.74 0.34
N LYS A 24 7.04 2.05 1.37
CA LYS A 24 6.53 2.27 2.73
C LYS A 24 5.55 3.44 2.78
N GLU A 25 5.84 4.53 2.08
CA GLU A 25 4.93 5.66 1.95
C GLU A 25 3.65 5.29 1.20
N THR A 26 3.77 4.54 0.10
CA THR A 26 2.62 4.02 -0.65
C THR A 26 1.71 3.17 0.22
N ILE A 27 2.27 2.22 0.99
CA ILE A 27 1.50 1.39 1.94
C ILE A 27 0.77 2.25 2.97
N LYS A 28 1.44 3.27 3.53
CA LYS A 28 0.83 4.20 4.48
C LYS A 28 -0.34 4.97 3.84
N ASN A 29 -0.14 5.49 2.64
CA ASN A 29 -1.18 6.23 1.91
C ASN A 29 -2.37 5.33 1.57
N THR A 30 -2.14 4.10 1.12
CA THR A 30 -3.20 3.11 0.91
C THR A 30 -3.94 2.76 2.21
N SER A 31 -3.23 2.64 3.33
CA SER A 31 -3.85 2.43 4.65
C SER A 31 -4.77 3.58 5.05
N ASN A 32 -4.40 4.82 4.74
CA ASN A 32 -5.24 5.99 5.02
C ASN A 32 -6.47 6.02 4.11
N ILE A 33 -6.28 5.77 2.81
CA ILE A 33 -7.38 5.71 1.83
C ILE A 33 -8.39 4.64 2.22
N THR A 34 -7.93 3.43 2.58
CA THR A 34 -8.82 2.36 3.04
C THR A 34 -9.58 2.77 4.31
N SER A 35 -8.92 3.37 5.30
CA SER A 35 -9.59 3.91 6.49
C SER A 35 -10.68 4.94 6.15
N ASP A 36 -10.41 5.87 5.24
CA ASP A 36 -11.38 6.90 4.89
C ASP A 36 -12.54 6.35 4.05
N LEU A 37 -12.25 5.41 3.14
CA LEU A 37 -13.30 4.65 2.44
C LEU A 37 -14.21 3.92 3.42
N ALA A 38 -13.66 3.25 4.45
CA ALA A 38 -14.47 2.56 5.44
C ALA A 38 -15.45 3.50 6.18
N LYS A 39 -15.03 4.73 6.50
CA LYS A 39 -15.91 5.75 7.10
C LYS A 39 -17.00 6.21 6.14
N ILE A 40 -16.65 6.41 4.87
CA ILE A 40 -17.60 6.79 3.83
C ILE A 40 -18.65 5.68 3.66
N THR A 41 -18.22 4.42 3.49
CA THR A 41 -19.11 3.26 3.34
C THR A 41 -20.04 3.13 4.55
N ALA A 42 -19.53 3.25 5.78
CA ALA A 42 -20.37 3.21 6.98
C ALA A 42 -21.41 4.34 7.01
N THR A 43 -21.06 5.53 6.53
CA THR A 43 -22.01 6.66 6.42
C THR A 43 -23.08 6.38 5.37
N LEU A 44 -22.70 5.83 4.21
CA LEU A 44 -23.61 5.43 3.15
C LEU A 44 -24.59 4.34 3.64
N GLU A 45 -24.08 3.28 4.27
CA GLU A 45 -24.88 2.18 4.83
C GLU A 45 -25.87 2.64 5.91
N SER A 46 -25.49 3.65 6.70
CA SER A 46 -26.40 4.23 7.69
C SER A 46 -27.55 5.04 7.08
N GLY A 47 -27.53 5.29 5.75
CA GLY A 47 -28.51 6.11 5.06
C GLY A 47 -28.49 7.58 5.49
N GLN A 48 -27.37 8.06 6.05
CA GLN A 48 -27.23 9.44 6.48
C GLN A 48 -27.04 10.37 5.26
N GLY A 49 -27.90 11.38 5.17
CA GLY A 49 -27.89 12.38 4.10
C GLY A 49 -28.57 11.92 2.80
N THR A 50 -28.92 12.89 1.96
CA THR A 50 -29.65 12.68 0.70
C THR A 50 -28.88 11.79 -0.28
N ILE A 51 -27.54 11.92 -0.31
CA ILE A 51 -26.66 11.13 -1.19
C ILE A 51 -26.54 9.67 -0.72
N GLY A 52 -26.42 9.43 0.60
CA GLY A 52 -26.38 8.06 1.14
C GLY A 52 -27.64 7.27 0.80
N ARG A 53 -28.82 7.88 0.92
CA ARG A 53 -30.10 7.26 0.51
C ARG A 53 -30.23 7.01 -1.00
N LEU A 54 -29.52 7.76 -1.84
CA LEU A 54 -29.58 7.67 -3.30
C LEU A 54 -28.54 6.68 -3.88
N LEU A 55 -27.36 6.56 -3.26
CA LEU A 55 -26.24 5.73 -3.73
C LEU A 55 -26.22 4.31 -3.13
N MET A 56 -27.06 4.01 -2.15
CA MET A 56 -27.10 2.72 -1.48
C MET A 56 -27.88 1.68 -2.30
N ASP A 57 -27.54 1.55 -3.58
CA ASP A 57 -27.92 0.40 -4.37
C ASP A 57 -26.91 -0.75 -4.14
N GLU A 58 -27.39 -1.98 -4.29
CA GLU A 58 -26.61 -3.19 -4.00
C GLU A 58 -25.35 -3.31 -4.86
N SER A 59 -25.39 -2.84 -6.12
CA SER A 59 -24.24 -2.89 -7.04
C SER A 59 -23.15 -1.93 -6.60
N THR A 60 -23.50 -0.70 -6.23
CA THR A 60 -22.56 0.31 -5.73
C THR A 60 -21.90 -0.17 -4.44
N ALA A 61 -22.67 -0.75 -3.50
CA ALA A 61 -22.12 -1.33 -2.27
C ALA A 61 -21.11 -2.45 -2.57
N GLN A 62 -21.47 -3.41 -3.42
CA GLN A 62 -20.58 -4.52 -3.81
C GLN A 62 -19.28 -4.03 -4.49
N ASN A 63 -19.37 -2.99 -5.32
CA ASN A 63 -18.20 -2.41 -6.00
C ASN A 63 -17.24 -1.72 -5.01
N ILE A 64 -17.78 -1.03 -4.01
CA ILE A 64 -16.98 -0.39 -2.96
C ILE A 64 -16.30 -1.44 -2.09
N ASP A 65 -17.03 -2.48 -1.67
CA ASP A 65 -16.48 -3.60 -0.89
C ASP A 65 -15.35 -4.30 -1.64
N SER A 66 -15.57 -4.60 -2.92
CA SER A 66 -14.55 -5.22 -3.77
C SER A 66 -13.31 -4.32 -3.91
N THR A 67 -13.50 -3.01 -4.05
CA THR A 67 -12.40 -2.04 -4.10
C THR A 67 -11.62 -2.02 -2.79
N PHE A 68 -12.31 -2.02 -1.66
CA PHE A 68 -11.69 -2.04 -0.34
C PHE A 68 -10.86 -3.32 -0.11
N ILE A 69 -11.40 -4.48 -0.49
CA ILE A 69 -10.70 -5.77 -0.44
C ILE A 69 -9.43 -5.72 -1.30
N ASN A 70 -9.55 -5.30 -2.56
CA ASN A 70 -8.40 -5.21 -3.49
C ASN A 70 -7.30 -4.29 -2.98
N LEU A 71 -7.66 -3.12 -2.42
CA LEU A 71 -6.69 -2.19 -1.84
C LEU A 71 -5.98 -2.79 -0.62
N LYS A 72 -6.72 -3.47 0.26
CA LYS A 72 -6.15 -4.13 1.44
C LYS A 72 -5.20 -5.26 1.05
N GLU A 73 -5.57 -6.07 0.07
CA GLU A 73 -4.72 -7.14 -0.46
C GLU A 73 -3.46 -6.59 -1.11
N GLY A 74 -3.58 -5.56 -1.95
CA GLY A 74 -2.43 -4.88 -2.57
C GLY A 74 -1.46 -4.31 -1.53
N ALA A 75 -1.96 -3.61 -0.51
CA ALA A 75 -1.14 -3.08 0.58
C ALA A 75 -0.45 -4.20 1.38
N SER A 76 -1.15 -5.31 1.63
CA SER A 76 -0.58 -6.48 2.30
C SER A 76 0.52 -7.14 1.46
N GLY A 77 0.29 -7.29 0.16
CA GLY A 77 1.27 -7.80 -0.80
C GLY A 77 2.54 -6.96 -0.86
N LEU A 78 2.40 -5.62 -0.90
CA LEU A 78 3.52 -4.69 -0.84
C LEU A 78 4.28 -4.79 0.48
N LYS A 79 3.57 -4.93 1.61
CA LYS A 79 4.21 -5.13 2.91
C LYS A 79 5.03 -6.43 2.94
N ILE A 80 4.46 -7.53 2.45
CA ILE A 80 5.17 -8.82 2.37
C ILE A 80 6.39 -8.72 1.44
N LEU A 81 6.24 -8.06 0.29
CA LEU A 81 7.34 -7.82 -0.64
C LEU A 81 8.46 -7.02 0.04
N MET A 82 8.12 -5.96 0.78
CA MET A 82 9.08 -5.15 1.54
C MET A 82 9.80 -5.98 2.60
N GLU A 83 9.09 -6.82 3.37
CA GLU A 83 9.71 -7.69 4.38
C GLU A 83 10.61 -8.76 3.74
N LYS A 84 10.20 -9.35 2.61
CA LYS A 84 11.00 -10.33 1.86
C LYS A 84 12.23 -9.70 1.23
N ALA A 85 12.07 -8.55 0.59
CA ALA A 85 13.17 -7.75 0.09
C ALA A 85 14.12 -7.45 1.25
N LYS A 86 13.57 -7.00 2.40
CA LYS A 86 14.32 -6.69 3.60
C LYS A 86 15.09 -7.88 4.17
N SER A 87 14.50 -9.06 4.12
CA SER A 87 15.16 -10.29 4.58
C SER A 87 16.25 -10.73 3.60
N SER A 88 15.94 -10.78 2.29
CA SER A 88 16.86 -11.27 1.27
C SER A 88 18.12 -10.41 1.15
N TRP A 89 18.02 -9.09 1.04
CA TRP A 89 19.21 -8.22 0.95
C TRP A 89 20.03 -8.20 2.25
N LEU A 90 19.42 -8.17 3.45
CA LEU A 90 20.12 -8.13 4.73
C LEU A 90 20.91 -9.41 4.97
N LEU A 91 20.39 -10.55 4.51
CA LEU A 91 21.07 -11.84 4.65
C LEU A 91 22.24 -12.01 3.67
N TRP A 92 22.33 -11.18 2.62
CA TRP A 92 23.37 -11.27 1.58
C TRP A 92 24.35 -10.08 1.63
N GLY A 93 24.17 -9.16 2.59
CA GLY A 93 24.83 -7.86 2.61
C GLY A 93 25.12 -7.30 4.00
N PHE A 94 25.59 -8.12 4.93
CA PHE A 94 26.61 -7.86 5.97
C PHE A 94 27.24 -9.20 6.40
#